data_AF-A0AAU7CJD0-F1
#
_entry.id   AF-A0AAU7CJD0-F1
#
_cell.length_a   1.000
_cell.length_b   1.000
_cell.length_c   1.000
_cell.angle_alpha   90.00
_cell.angle_beta   90.00
_cell.angle_gamma   90.00
#
_symmetry.space_group_name_H-M   'P 1'
#
loop_
_entity.id
_entity.type
_entity.pdbx_description
1 polymer ?
#
loop_
_entity_poly.entity_id
_entity_poly.type
_entity_poly.pdbx_seq_one_letter_code
_entity_poly.pdbx_strand_id
1 'polypeptide(L)'
;MTGTQETTLTYRSLFDRVLDRLEALGTDYTLVKSGRAEEKKMRSVEKAIGLKLPSALRNFYGTYADGFILSWSEEEEHGVLDVPSLRDLIGSVKNFRDIPSKPEEFQFPPGMGEERATEIARRMGSWVPLQTDAEGNGLCVDCATEGGPVVYYEHDWFSGDGVTHAHIFAPDFESFVLAWSRVCFVEPTWWPEVFGEREVGWDEQLFPVKYRL
;
A
#
# COMPACT_ATOMS: atom_id res chain seq x y z
N MET A 1 -29.84 -9.47 25.59
CA MET A 1 -29.25 -9.30 24.25
C MET A 1 -28.51 -7.99 24.25
N THR A 2 -27.23 -8.01 24.64
CA THR A 2 -26.33 -6.85 24.58
C THR A 2 -25.81 -6.78 23.15
N GLY A 3 -26.35 -5.87 22.35
CA GLY A 3 -25.78 -5.56 21.04
C GLY A 3 -24.40 -4.97 21.26
N THR A 4 -23.37 -5.70 20.86
CA THR A 4 -22.01 -5.18 20.75
C THR A 4 -22.08 -4.07 19.69
N GLN A 5 -21.97 -2.81 20.10
CA GLN A 5 -21.76 -1.74 19.14
C GLN A 5 -20.39 -1.99 18.50
N GLU A 6 -20.39 -2.50 17.25
CA GLU A 6 -19.19 -2.48 16.43
C GLU A 6 -18.74 -1.04 16.32
N THR A 7 -17.67 -0.71 17.03
CA THR A 7 -17.09 0.62 16.98
C THR A 7 -16.38 0.70 15.63
N THR A 8 -16.97 1.41 14.67
CA THR A 8 -16.31 1.63 13.37
C THR A 8 -14.99 2.34 13.62
N LEU A 9 -13.87 1.65 13.38
CA LEU A 9 -12.54 2.21 13.53
C LEU A 9 -12.35 3.29 12.46
N THR A 10 -12.05 4.51 12.89
CA THR A 10 -11.66 5.60 11.98
C THR A 10 -10.16 5.56 11.76
N TYR A 11 -9.67 6.13 10.64
CA TYR A 11 -8.24 6.34 10.45
C TYR A 11 -7.58 7.04 11.64
N ARG A 12 -8.23 8.07 12.20
CA ARG A 12 -7.75 8.75 13.42
C ARG A 12 -7.51 7.77 14.56
N SER A 13 -8.54 7.00 14.95
CA SER A 13 -8.40 6.04 16.05
C SER A 13 -7.39 4.93 15.76
N LEU A 14 -7.18 4.55 14.48
CA LEU A 14 -6.16 3.57 14.11
C LEU A 14 -4.76 4.14 14.33
N PHE A 15 -4.48 5.33 13.79
CA PHE A 15 -3.18 5.95 13.94
C PHE A 15 -2.90 6.35 15.39
N ASP A 16 -3.88 6.87 16.12
CA ASP A 16 -3.72 7.20 17.54
C ASP A 16 -3.27 5.95 18.35
N ARG A 17 -3.84 4.77 18.10
CA ARG A 17 -3.40 3.51 18.73
C ARG A 17 -1.95 3.15 18.41
N VAL A 18 -1.52 3.36 17.16
CA VAL A 18 -0.14 3.10 16.74
C VAL A 18 0.81 4.08 17.44
N LEU A 19 0.48 5.35 17.47
CA LEU A 19 1.29 6.38 18.13
C LEU A 19 1.38 6.14 19.63
N ASP A 20 0.26 5.87 20.30
CA ASP A 20 0.23 5.51 21.73
C ASP A 20 1.15 4.31 22.02
N ARG A 21 1.21 3.33 21.12
CA ARG A 21 2.09 2.17 21.26
C ARG A 21 3.55 2.54 21.10
N LEU A 22 3.91 3.30 20.07
CA LEU A 22 5.29 3.76 19.86
C LEU A 22 5.77 4.60 21.04
N GLU A 23 4.93 5.49 21.57
CA GLU A 23 5.23 6.29 22.75
C GLU A 23 5.43 5.43 24.01
N ALA A 24 4.58 4.42 24.22
CA ALA A 24 4.72 3.49 25.34
C ALA A 24 6.00 2.64 25.28
N LEU A 25 6.55 2.42 24.09
CA LEU A 25 7.83 1.75 23.88
C LEU A 25 9.03 2.70 24.02
N GLY A 26 8.79 4.02 24.04
CA GLY A 26 9.85 5.02 23.95
C GLY A 26 10.50 5.10 22.57
N THR A 27 9.79 4.67 21.51
CA THR A 27 10.26 4.70 20.13
C THR A 27 9.97 6.08 19.52
N ASP A 28 11.02 6.78 19.08
CA ASP A 28 10.88 8.04 18.35
C ASP A 28 10.23 7.78 16.98
N TYR A 29 9.33 8.67 16.58
CA TYR A 29 8.64 8.59 15.30
C TYR A 29 8.54 9.96 14.61
N THR A 30 8.43 9.92 13.29
CA THR A 30 8.13 11.07 12.44
C THR A 30 6.71 10.92 11.92
N LEU A 31 5.89 11.95 12.13
CA LEU A 31 4.55 12.06 11.58
C LEU A 31 4.43 13.33 10.73
N VAL A 32 4.34 13.16 9.42
CA VAL A 32 4.03 14.24 8.48
C VAL A 32 2.62 14.02 7.96
N LYS A 33 1.76 15.01 8.12
CA LYS A 33 0.37 14.93 7.70
C LYS A 33 -0.11 16.23 7.09
N SER A 34 -0.57 16.16 5.86
CA SER A 34 -1.23 17.27 5.18
C SER A 34 -2.70 17.38 5.58
N GLY A 35 -3.31 18.52 5.24
CA GLY A 35 -4.76 18.69 5.35
C GLY A 35 -5.55 17.69 4.50
N ARG A 36 -6.86 17.66 4.67
CA ARG A 36 -7.75 16.83 3.85
C ARG A 36 -7.87 17.39 2.44
N ALA A 37 -8.09 16.52 1.46
CA ALA A 37 -8.36 16.93 0.10
C ALA A 37 -9.84 17.26 -0.11
N GLU A 38 -10.11 18.33 -0.86
CA GLU A 38 -11.45 18.60 -1.36
C GLU A 38 -11.82 17.65 -2.51
N GLU A 39 -13.11 17.34 -2.62
CA GLU A 39 -13.69 16.56 -3.72
C GLU A 39 -13.28 17.08 -5.12
N LYS A 40 -13.21 18.41 -5.27
CA LYS A 40 -12.77 19.05 -6.50
C LYS A 40 -11.32 18.72 -6.85
N LYS A 41 -10.42 18.67 -5.86
CA LYS A 41 -9.01 18.32 -6.04
C LYS A 41 -8.87 16.87 -6.46
N MET A 42 -9.55 15.95 -5.77
CA MET A 42 -9.55 14.52 -6.11
C MET A 42 -10.01 14.28 -7.56
N ARG A 43 -11.12 14.90 -7.97
CA ARG A 43 -11.61 14.80 -9.37
C ARG A 43 -10.63 15.37 -10.39
N SER A 44 -9.95 16.47 -10.05
CA SER A 44 -8.94 17.06 -10.93
C SER A 44 -7.75 16.12 -11.12
N VAL A 45 -7.32 15.45 -10.06
CA VAL A 45 -6.22 14.47 -10.13
C VAL A 45 -6.63 13.22 -10.88
N GLU A 46 -7.80 12.65 -10.61
CA GLU A 46 -8.37 11.53 -11.38
C GLU A 46 -8.41 11.82 -12.88
N LYS A 47 -8.84 13.03 -13.24
CA LYS A 47 -8.84 13.48 -14.64
C LYS A 47 -7.42 13.58 -15.21
N ALA A 48 -6.46 14.08 -14.43
CA ALA A 48 -5.07 14.23 -14.87
C ALA A 48 -4.37 12.87 -15.06
N ILE A 49 -4.60 11.92 -14.15
CA ILE A 49 -4.03 10.57 -14.24
C ILE A 49 -4.87 9.64 -15.12
N GLY A 50 -6.09 10.02 -15.52
CA GLY A 50 -6.97 9.20 -16.34
C GLY A 50 -7.48 7.93 -15.65
N LEU A 51 -7.50 7.92 -14.31
CA LEU A 51 -7.98 6.80 -13.49
C LEU A 51 -8.98 7.34 -12.46
N LYS A 52 -9.92 6.48 -12.04
CA LYS A 52 -10.76 6.76 -10.87
C LYS A 52 -10.08 6.16 -9.64
N LEU A 53 -9.94 6.94 -8.59
CA LEU A 53 -9.42 6.44 -7.32
C LEU A 53 -10.49 5.58 -6.64
N PRO A 54 -10.13 4.42 -6.07
CA PRO A 54 -11.07 3.60 -5.30
C PRO A 54 -11.67 4.34 -4.11
N SER A 55 -12.88 3.95 -3.71
CA SER A 55 -13.63 4.63 -2.64
C SER A 55 -12.86 4.70 -1.32
N ALA A 56 -12.18 3.62 -0.91
CA ALA A 56 -11.39 3.58 0.32
C ALA A 56 -10.23 4.59 0.30
N LEU A 57 -9.51 4.68 -0.82
CA LEU A 57 -8.41 5.63 -0.99
C LEU A 57 -8.92 7.08 -1.07
N ARG A 58 -10.03 7.32 -1.77
CA ARG A 58 -10.71 8.63 -1.76
C ARG A 58 -11.17 9.02 -0.36
N ASN A 59 -11.70 8.07 0.41
CA ASN A 59 -12.13 8.29 1.78
C ASN A 59 -10.94 8.72 2.65
N PHE A 60 -9.78 8.08 2.51
CA PHE A 60 -8.55 8.50 3.19
C PHE A 60 -8.18 9.95 2.85
N TYR A 61 -8.12 10.30 1.56
CA TYR A 61 -7.79 11.66 1.13
C TYR A 61 -8.80 12.71 1.63
N GLY A 62 -10.10 12.42 1.53
CA GLY A 62 -11.17 13.35 1.89
C GLY A 62 -11.41 13.51 3.39
N THR A 63 -11.13 12.47 4.18
CA THR A 63 -11.47 12.46 5.62
C THR A 63 -10.25 12.51 6.54
N TYR A 64 -9.08 12.10 6.06
CA TYR A 64 -7.90 11.97 6.89
C TYR A 64 -6.74 12.86 6.44
N ALA A 65 -6.14 12.64 5.27
CA ALA A 65 -4.92 13.35 4.84
C ALA A 65 -4.66 13.32 3.32
N ASP A 66 -4.20 14.45 2.75
CA ASP A 66 -3.70 14.61 1.38
C ASP A 66 -2.17 14.53 1.31
N GLY A 67 -1.65 13.36 1.66
CA GLY A 67 -0.25 13.13 1.96
C GLY A 67 -0.06 12.82 3.44
N PHE A 68 0.50 11.66 3.71
CA PHE A 68 0.70 11.13 5.06
C PHE A 68 1.98 10.30 5.10
N ILE A 69 2.86 10.59 6.05
CA ILE A 69 4.03 9.78 6.36
C ILE A 69 4.02 9.53 7.86
N LEU A 70 3.96 8.26 8.23
CA LEU A 70 4.36 7.82 9.57
C LEU A 70 5.58 6.94 9.40
N SER A 71 6.71 7.33 9.99
CA SER A 71 7.91 6.51 9.99
C SER A 71 8.54 6.46 11.38
N TRP A 72 9.18 5.35 11.71
CA TRP A 72 9.94 5.18 12.94
C TRP A 72 11.04 4.14 12.72
N SER A 73 12.06 4.17 13.56
CA SER A 73 13.17 3.22 13.51
C SER A 73 13.75 3.00 14.89
N GLU A 74 14.05 1.76 15.25
CA GLU A 74 14.70 1.37 16.50
C GLU A 74 15.58 0.14 16.26
N GLU A 75 16.90 0.29 16.48
CA GLU A 75 17.89 -0.76 16.21
C GLU A 75 17.83 -1.26 14.75
N GLU A 76 17.43 -2.51 14.54
CA GLU A 76 17.29 -3.14 13.22
C GLU A 76 15.86 -3.04 12.66
N GLU A 77 14.92 -2.57 13.48
CA GLU A 77 13.51 -2.51 13.15
C GLU A 77 13.12 -1.12 12.66
N HIS A 78 12.23 -1.07 11.68
CA HIS A 78 11.67 0.17 11.19
C HIS A 78 10.25 -0.07 10.70
N GLY A 79 9.46 0.99 10.69
CA GLY A 79 8.12 0.96 10.13
C GLY A 79 7.84 2.23 9.38
N VAL A 80 7.18 2.11 8.24
CA VAL A 80 6.83 3.24 7.38
C VAL A 80 5.46 2.99 6.77
N LEU A 81 4.58 3.98 6.87
CA LEU A 81 3.44 4.13 5.96
C LEU A 81 3.59 5.47 5.25
N ASP A 82 3.90 5.41 3.95
CA ASP A 82 3.94 6.58 3.07
C ASP A 82 2.76 6.54 2.09
N VAL A 83 1.88 7.52 2.24
CA VAL A 83 0.77 7.77 1.31
C VAL A 83 1.06 9.11 0.63
N PRO A 84 1.30 9.13 -0.69
CA PRO A 84 1.71 10.33 -1.41
C PRO A 84 0.58 11.36 -1.41
N SER A 85 0.93 12.63 -1.56
CA SER A 85 -0.10 13.63 -1.80
C SER A 85 -0.75 13.41 -3.17
N LEU A 86 -1.99 13.88 -3.34
CA LEU A 86 -2.68 13.87 -4.65
C LEU A 86 -1.87 14.58 -5.74
N ARG A 87 -1.04 15.57 -5.38
CA ARG A 87 -0.14 16.24 -6.32
C ARG A 87 0.95 15.30 -6.80
N ASP A 88 1.58 14.59 -5.87
CA ASP A 88 2.73 13.72 -6.15
C ASP A 88 2.29 12.47 -6.91
N LEU A 89 1.07 11.98 -6.65
CA LEU A 89 0.44 10.90 -7.42
C LEU A 89 0.45 11.13 -8.94
N ILE A 90 0.30 12.38 -9.41
CA ILE A 90 0.34 12.67 -10.86
C ILE A 90 1.71 12.31 -11.44
N GLY A 91 2.78 12.68 -10.73
CA GLY A 91 4.15 12.36 -11.13
C GLY A 91 4.41 10.87 -11.06
N SER A 92 4.02 10.23 -9.95
CA SER A 92 4.26 8.80 -9.74
C SER A 92 3.52 7.92 -10.76
N VAL A 93 2.24 8.20 -11.06
CA VAL A 93 1.49 7.46 -12.08
C VAL A 93 2.08 7.66 -13.48
N LYS A 94 2.57 8.87 -13.79
CA LYS A 94 3.21 9.11 -15.09
C LYS A 94 4.47 8.26 -15.23
N ASN A 95 5.35 8.30 -14.24
CA ASN A 95 6.59 7.50 -14.25
C ASN A 95 6.28 6.00 -14.32
N PHE A 96 5.26 5.54 -13.59
CA PHE A 96 4.85 4.14 -13.58
C PHE A 96 4.33 3.66 -14.95
N ARG A 97 3.66 4.54 -15.71
CA ARG A 97 3.17 4.22 -17.06
C ARG A 97 4.24 4.22 -18.14
N ASP A 98 5.38 4.85 -17.88
CA ASP A 98 6.53 4.80 -18.78
C ASP A 98 7.27 3.45 -18.69
N ILE A 99 6.96 2.64 -17.67
CA ILE A 99 7.37 1.23 -17.62
C ILE A 99 6.68 0.52 -18.79
N PRO A 100 7.42 -0.21 -19.64
CA PRO A 100 6.82 -0.96 -20.72
C PRO A 100 5.68 -1.84 -20.19
N SER A 101 4.67 -2.09 -21.01
CA SER A 101 3.47 -2.86 -20.61
C SER A 101 3.05 -3.87 -21.68
N LYS A 102 3.88 -4.02 -22.72
CA LYS A 102 3.58 -4.88 -23.87
C LYS A 102 4.33 -6.20 -23.79
N PRO A 103 3.63 -7.33 -23.77
CA PRO A 103 4.22 -8.68 -23.79
C PRO A 103 5.30 -8.87 -24.86
N GLU A 104 5.15 -8.24 -26.02
CA GLU A 104 6.10 -8.37 -27.14
C GLU A 104 7.41 -7.62 -26.91
N GLU A 105 7.45 -6.70 -25.95
CA GLU A 105 8.63 -5.96 -25.51
C GLU A 105 9.38 -6.70 -24.38
N PHE A 106 8.89 -7.88 -23.97
CA PHE A 106 9.34 -8.60 -22.77
C PHE A 106 9.85 -10.02 -23.01
N GLN A 107 10.91 -10.37 -22.27
CA GLN A 107 11.22 -11.75 -21.91
C GLN A 107 10.61 -11.99 -20.53
N PHE A 108 9.46 -12.64 -20.46
CA PHE A 108 8.83 -12.94 -19.17
C PHE A 108 9.70 -13.92 -18.34
N PRO A 109 9.66 -13.83 -16.99
CA PRO A 109 10.42 -14.72 -16.13
C PRO A 109 10.10 -16.19 -16.41
N PRO A 110 11.11 -17.08 -16.37
CA PRO A 110 10.88 -18.51 -16.43
C PRO A 110 10.10 -18.96 -15.19
N GLY A 111 8.78 -19.16 -15.32
CA GLY A 111 7.92 -19.61 -14.23
C GLY A 111 6.53 -18.96 -14.25
N MET A 112 6.39 -17.78 -14.83
CA MET A 112 5.09 -17.16 -15.09
C MET A 112 4.62 -17.50 -16.50
N GLY A 113 3.43 -18.09 -16.62
CA GLY A 113 2.81 -18.31 -17.93
C GLY A 113 2.57 -16.98 -18.65
N GLU A 114 2.85 -16.93 -19.96
CA GLU A 114 2.74 -15.73 -20.81
C GLU A 114 1.37 -15.03 -20.68
N GLU A 115 0.30 -15.81 -20.56
CA GLU A 115 -1.07 -15.30 -20.37
C GLU A 115 -1.20 -14.48 -19.07
N ARG A 116 -0.72 -15.03 -17.94
CA ARG A 116 -0.74 -14.35 -16.63
C ARG A 116 0.12 -13.10 -16.65
N ALA A 117 1.30 -13.18 -17.25
CA ALA A 117 2.21 -12.05 -17.34
C ALA A 117 1.63 -10.90 -18.18
N THR A 118 0.98 -11.25 -19.30
CA THR A 118 0.24 -10.30 -20.14
C THR A 118 -0.92 -9.66 -19.39
N GLU A 119 -1.68 -10.44 -18.64
CA GLU A 119 -2.78 -9.93 -17.84
C GLU A 119 -2.29 -8.90 -16.81
N ILE A 120 -1.21 -9.22 -16.08
CA ILE A 120 -0.63 -8.33 -15.08
C ILE A 120 -0.09 -7.05 -15.72
N ALA A 121 0.71 -7.16 -16.78
CA ALA A 121 1.24 -5.99 -17.50
C ALA A 121 0.12 -5.05 -17.97
N ARG A 122 -1.01 -5.60 -18.45
CA ARG A 122 -2.19 -4.82 -18.81
C ARG A 122 -2.83 -4.11 -17.60
N ARG A 123 -2.89 -4.77 -16.44
CA ARG A 123 -3.44 -4.20 -15.20
C ARG A 123 -2.56 -3.09 -14.63
N MET A 124 -1.24 -3.21 -14.73
CA MET A 124 -0.28 -2.21 -14.24
C MET A 124 -0.55 -0.79 -14.76
N GLY A 125 -1.05 -0.63 -15.99
CA GLY A 125 -1.43 0.70 -16.52
C GLY A 125 -2.55 1.41 -15.73
N SER A 126 -3.26 0.68 -14.87
CA SER A 126 -4.31 1.16 -13.98
C SER A 126 -3.90 1.20 -12.52
N TRP A 127 -2.64 0.93 -12.20
CA TRP A 127 -2.14 0.96 -10.84
C TRP A 127 -1.74 2.37 -10.43
N VAL A 128 -2.00 2.69 -9.16
CA VAL A 128 -1.57 3.93 -8.53
C VAL A 128 -0.55 3.57 -7.44
N PRO A 129 0.73 3.96 -7.59
CA PRO A 129 1.75 3.67 -6.58
C PRO A 129 1.46 4.44 -5.29
N LEU A 130 1.60 3.75 -4.16
CA LEU A 130 1.51 4.30 -2.81
C LEU A 130 2.92 4.50 -2.25
N GLN A 131 3.64 3.41 -2.05
CA GLN A 131 4.95 3.39 -1.41
C GLN A 131 5.94 2.65 -2.31
N THR A 132 7.17 3.13 -2.37
CA THR A 132 8.29 2.45 -3.02
C THR A 132 9.49 2.43 -2.08
N ASP A 133 10.12 1.28 -1.92
CA ASP A 133 11.41 1.15 -1.26
C ASP A 133 12.55 1.69 -2.14
N ALA A 134 13.77 1.68 -1.61
CA ALA A 134 14.95 2.17 -2.31
C ALA A 134 15.37 1.31 -3.52
N GLU A 135 14.91 0.05 -3.57
CA GLU A 135 15.14 -0.90 -4.66
C GLU A 135 14.06 -0.80 -5.75
N GLY A 136 13.04 0.04 -5.52
CA GLY A 136 11.93 0.27 -6.43
C GLY A 136 10.76 -0.70 -6.26
N ASN A 137 10.84 -1.67 -5.35
CA ASN A 137 9.66 -2.47 -5.02
C ASN A 137 8.69 -1.63 -4.21
N GLY A 138 7.44 -2.04 -4.15
CA GLY A 138 6.46 -1.23 -3.48
C GLY A 138 5.06 -1.78 -3.50
N LEU A 139 4.14 -0.88 -3.16
CA LEU A 139 2.73 -1.17 -3.06
C LEU A 139 1.97 -0.23 -3.99
N CYS A 140 1.03 -0.81 -4.71
CA CYS A 140 0.17 -0.12 -5.64
C CYS A 140 -1.30 -0.38 -5.30
N VAL A 141 -2.18 0.53 -5.69
CA VAL A 141 -3.63 0.31 -5.69
C VAL A 141 -4.08 0.03 -7.11
N ASP A 142 -4.68 -1.14 -7.35
CA ASP A 142 -5.25 -1.47 -8.66
C ASP A 142 -6.61 -0.80 -8.85
N CYS A 143 -6.63 0.32 -9.58
CA CYS A 143 -7.84 1.11 -9.79
C CYS A 143 -8.81 0.49 -10.83
N ALA A 144 -8.41 -0.56 -11.55
CA ALA A 144 -9.27 -1.25 -12.51
C ALA A 144 -10.07 -2.40 -11.87
N THR A 145 -9.65 -2.89 -10.71
CA THR A 145 -10.31 -4.00 -10.00
C THR A 145 -11.30 -3.48 -8.97
N GLU A 146 -12.45 -4.14 -8.85
CA GLU A 146 -13.46 -3.80 -7.83
C GLU A 146 -12.84 -3.80 -6.42
N GLY A 147 -13.24 -2.84 -5.59
CA GLY A 147 -12.66 -2.61 -4.25
C GLY A 147 -11.35 -1.82 -4.27
N GLY A 148 -10.56 -1.93 -5.33
CA GLY A 148 -9.27 -1.28 -5.44
C GLY A 148 -8.21 -1.95 -4.55
N PRO A 149 -7.87 -3.22 -4.81
CA PRO A 149 -6.96 -3.96 -3.95
C PRO A 149 -5.58 -3.33 -3.91
N VAL A 150 -4.92 -3.45 -2.75
CA VAL A 150 -3.51 -3.13 -2.59
C VAL A 150 -2.71 -4.32 -3.09
N VAL A 151 -1.81 -4.10 -4.04
CA VAL A 151 -1.02 -5.13 -4.70
C VAL A 151 0.47 -4.85 -4.56
N TYR A 152 1.25 -5.93 -4.49
CA TYR A 152 2.70 -5.85 -4.54
C TYR A 152 3.19 -5.50 -5.94
N TYR A 153 4.08 -4.52 -6.03
CA TYR A 153 4.85 -4.20 -7.20
C TYR A 153 6.31 -4.56 -6.94
N GLU A 154 6.80 -5.57 -7.65
CA GLU A 154 8.22 -5.91 -7.68
C GLU A 154 8.87 -5.19 -8.87
N HIS A 155 9.92 -4.42 -8.62
CA HIS A 155 10.62 -3.63 -9.64
C HIS A 155 11.23 -4.53 -10.71
N ASP A 156 11.92 -5.58 -10.26
CA ASP A 156 12.66 -6.51 -11.10
C ASP A 156 11.83 -7.74 -11.49
N TRP A 157 10.50 -7.64 -11.50
CA TRP A 157 9.62 -8.78 -11.77
C TRP A 157 9.81 -9.42 -13.16
N PHE A 158 10.58 -8.80 -14.04
CA PHE A 158 10.98 -9.34 -15.34
C PHE A 158 12.15 -10.35 -15.23
N SER A 159 12.98 -10.22 -14.20
CA SER A 159 14.12 -11.09 -13.90
C SER A 159 13.99 -11.86 -12.59
N GLY A 160 13.01 -11.52 -11.76
CA GLY A 160 12.68 -12.17 -10.49
C GLY A 160 11.92 -13.48 -10.66
N ASP A 161 11.32 -13.98 -9.58
CA ASP A 161 10.51 -15.20 -9.65
C ASP A 161 9.19 -14.98 -10.41
N GLY A 162 8.77 -13.71 -10.55
CA GLY A 162 7.50 -13.28 -11.14
C GLY A 162 6.26 -13.70 -10.34
N VAL A 163 6.33 -14.77 -9.55
CA VAL A 163 5.22 -15.34 -8.78
C VAL A 163 4.68 -14.35 -7.75
N THR A 164 5.57 -13.51 -7.19
CA THR A 164 5.23 -12.52 -6.16
C THR A 164 4.61 -11.24 -6.71
N HIS A 165 4.91 -10.89 -7.96
CA HIS A 165 4.38 -9.67 -8.56
C HIS A 165 2.85 -9.71 -8.69
N ALA A 166 2.20 -8.57 -8.44
CA ALA A 166 0.75 -8.42 -8.34
C ALA A 166 0.06 -9.23 -7.22
N HIS A 167 0.81 -9.76 -6.24
CA HIS A 167 0.20 -10.41 -5.07
C HIS A 167 -0.67 -9.41 -4.31
N ILE A 168 -1.86 -9.83 -3.89
CA ILE A 168 -2.84 -8.97 -3.22
C ILE A 168 -2.54 -8.95 -1.72
N PHE A 169 -2.26 -7.76 -1.19
CA PHE A 169 -2.10 -7.54 0.25
C PHE A 169 -3.43 -7.41 0.98
N ALA A 170 -4.38 -6.72 0.35
CA ALA A 170 -5.69 -6.44 0.92
C ALA A 170 -6.71 -6.16 -0.19
N PRO A 171 -8.01 -6.40 0.06
CA PRO A 171 -9.08 -6.15 -0.92
C PRO A 171 -9.28 -4.66 -1.23
N ASP A 172 -8.85 -3.78 -0.34
CA ASP A 172 -8.92 -2.32 -0.48
C ASP A 172 -7.91 -1.63 0.45
N PHE A 173 -7.76 -0.32 0.28
CA PHE A 173 -6.81 0.49 1.05
C PHE A 173 -7.13 0.59 2.55
N GLU A 174 -8.40 0.57 2.94
CA GLU A 174 -8.80 0.67 4.35
C GLU A 174 -8.45 -0.63 5.09
N SER A 175 -8.77 -1.77 4.47
CA SER A 175 -8.40 -3.10 4.93
C SER A 175 -6.89 -3.25 5.07
N PHE A 176 -6.12 -2.71 4.12
CA PHE A 176 -4.65 -2.68 4.17
C PHE A 176 -4.13 -1.92 5.39
N VAL A 177 -4.54 -0.65 5.56
CA VAL A 177 -4.09 0.19 6.69
C VAL A 177 -4.49 -0.44 8.02
N LEU A 178 -5.71 -0.96 8.12
CA LEU A 178 -6.18 -1.67 9.31
C LEU A 178 -5.30 -2.88 9.64
N ALA A 179 -5.01 -3.72 8.66
CA ALA A 179 -4.24 -4.94 8.87
C ALA A 179 -2.79 -4.61 9.28
N TRP A 180 -2.11 -3.73 8.55
CA TRP A 180 -0.71 -3.38 8.81
C TRP A 180 -0.52 -2.56 10.10
N SER A 181 -1.53 -1.78 10.51
CA SER A 181 -1.50 -1.08 11.79
C SER A 181 -1.37 -2.01 13.00
N ARG A 182 -1.78 -3.28 12.88
CA ARG A 182 -1.66 -4.29 13.95
C ARG A 182 -0.23 -4.55 14.38
N VAL A 183 0.74 -4.22 13.53
CA VAL A 183 2.17 -4.32 13.79
C VAL A 183 2.83 -2.95 13.70
N CYS A 184 2.13 -1.85 14.03
CA CYS A 184 2.64 -0.47 13.95
C CYS A 184 3.33 -0.10 12.63
N PHE A 185 2.87 -0.69 11.51
CA PHE A 185 3.48 -0.51 10.19
C PHE A 185 4.94 -0.94 10.09
N VAL A 186 5.41 -1.90 10.92
CA VAL A 186 6.74 -2.51 10.76
C VAL A 186 6.92 -2.98 9.31
N GLU A 187 8.02 -2.61 8.69
CA GLU A 187 8.40 -3.10 7.36
C GLU A 187 9.03 -4.48 7.49
N PRO A 188 8.59 -5.49 6.72
CA PRO A 188 9.30 -6.76 6.66
C PRO A 188 10.65 -6.56 5.95
N THR A 189 11.61 -7.44 6.22
CA THR A 189 12.88 -7.46 5.48
C THR A 189 12.64 -7.72 4.00
N TRP A 190 11.69 -8.61 3.67
CA TRP A 190 11.26 -8.87 2.31
C TRP A 190 9.74 -9.04 2.25
N TRP A 191 9.06 -8.23 1.43
CA TRP A 191 7.60 -8.20 1.34
C TRP A 191 6.94 -9.56 1.08
N PRO A 192 7.47 -10.43 0.20
CA PRO A 192 6.93 -11.77 0.03
C PRO A 192 7.02 -12.70 1.23
N GLU A 193 7.86 -12.43 2.25
CA GLU A 193 7.89 -13.25 3.47
C GLU A 193 6.54 -13.21 4.20
N VAL A 194 5.80 -12.11 4.06
CA VAL A 194 4.51 -11.95 4.72
C VAL A 194 3.36 -12.57 3.92
N PHE A 195 3.62 -13.18 2.75
CA PHE A 195 2.56 -13.84 1.97
C PHE A 195 2.23 -15.20 2.57
N GLY A 196 1.04 -15.32 3.17
CA GLY A 196 0.48 -16.60 3.61
C GLY A 196 -0.25 -17.33 2.49
N GLU A 197 -0.74 -18.54 2.79
CA GLU A 197 -1.48 -19.37 1.82
C GLU A 197 -2.81 -18.74 1.35
N ARG A 198 -3.38 -17.82 2.14
CA ARG A 198 -4.72 -17.24 1.90
C ARG A 198 -4.78 -15.73 2.13
N GLU A 199 -4.00 -15.21 3.06
CA GLU A 199 -3.96 -13.80 3.44
C GLU A 199 -2.52 -13.44 3.81
N VAL A 200 -2.22 -12.14 3.86
CA VAL A 200 -0.94 -11.66 4.39
C VAL A 200 -0.84 -12.08 5.86
N GLY A 201 0.15 -12.90 6.15
CA GLY A 201 0.55 -13.29 7.49
C GLY A 201 1.19 -12.11 8.18
N TRP A 202 0.38 -11.21 8.73
CA TRP A 202 0.80 -10.25 9.76
C TRP A 202 1.13 -10.97 11.09
N ASP A 203 1.70 -12.16 10.98
CA ASP A 203 1.82 -13.16 12.01
C ASP A 203 2.94 -12.84 12.99
N GLU A 204 2.98 -13.68 14.01
CA GLU A 204 3.78 -13.44 15.20
C GLU A 204 5.27 -13.75 15.05
N GLN A 205 5.75 -14.27 13.92
CA GLN A 205 7.16 -14.66 13.80
C GLN A 205 7.98 -13.66 13.01
N LEU A 206 7.37 -13.01 12.02
CA LEU A 206 8.05 -12.05 11.14
C LEU A 206 8.16 -10.64 11.75
N PHE A 207 7.27 -10.30 12.68
CA PHE A 207 7.22 -8.97 13.29
C PHE A 207 7.50 -9.01 14.78
N PRO A 208 8.31 -8.10 15.34
CA PRO A 208 8.58 -8.08 16.78
C PRO A 208 7.31 -7.94 17.61
N VAL A 209 7.15 -8.78 18.63
CA VAL A 209 6.00 -8.77 19.56
C VAL A 209 5.77 -7.38 20.15
N LYS A 210 6.85 -6.61 20.38
CA LYS A 210 6.76 -5.27 20.96
C LYS A 210 5.94 -4.30 20.09
N TYR A 211 5.88 -4.44 18.77
CA TYR A 211 5.11 -3.51 17.91
C TYR A 211 3.67 -3.94 17.64
N ARG A 212 3.15 -4.95 18.34
CA ARG A 212 1.78 -5.44 18.13
C ARG A 212 0.75 -4.65 18.95
N LEU A 213 -0.46 -4.49 18.39
CA LEU A 213 -1.62 -3.75 18.97
C LEU A 213 -2.79 -4.63 19.40
#